data_AF-A0A2V6IQJ3-F1
#
_entry.id   AF-A0A2V6IQJ3-F1
#
_cell.length_a   1.000
_cell.length_b   1.000
_cell.length_c   1.000
_cell.angle_alpha   90.00
_cell.angle_beta   90.00
_cell.angle_gamma   90.00
#
_symmetry.space_group_name_H-M   'P 1'
#
loop_
_entity.id
_entity.type
_entity.pdbx_description
1 polymer ?
#
loop_
_entity_poly.entity_id
_entity_poly.type
_entity_poly.pdbx_seq_one_letter_code
_entity_poly.pdbx_strand_id
1 'polypeptide(L)'
;MNTQTETKTESRSGKNNGAPASIVWFEIPADNVERARTFYGKLFGWKIDKFPGARMPYWIVNTGSDDPARNGGMMERQFPEHTI
;
A
#
# COMPACT_ATOMS: atom_id res chain seq x y z
N MET A 1 -16.46 -24.93 -13.03
CA MET A 1 -15.89 -24.76 -11.68
C MET A 1 -15.36 -23.33 -11.64
N ASN A 2 -16.15 -22.39 -11.12
CA ASN A 2 -15.89 -20.96 -11.29
C ASN A 2 -15.68 -20.31 -9.92
N THR A 3 -14.49 -19.78 -9.73
CA THR A 3 -13.97 -19.16 -8.50
C THR A 3 -14.59 -17.78 -8.29
N GLN A 4 -15.29 -17.59 -7.18
CA GLN A 4 -15.71 -16.26 -6.69
C GLN A 4 -14.81 -15.89 -5.52
N THR A 5 -13.96 -14.88 -5.69
CA THR A 5 -13.30 -14.17 -4.58
C THR A 5 -14.04 -12.86 -4.38
N GLU A 6 -14.97 -12.85 -3.42
CA GLU A 6 -15.60 -11.63 -2.91
C GLU A 6 -14.60 -10.89 -2.02
N THR A 7 -13.95 -9.86 -2.55
CA THR A 7 -13.44 -8.77 -1.70
C THR A 7 -14.56 -7.76 -1.57
N LYS A 8 -15.36 -7.91 -0.50
CA LYS A 8 -16.32 -6.94 -0.02
C LYS A 8 -15.58 -5.67 0.41
N THR A 9 -15.44 -4.72 -0.51
CA THR A 9 -15.06 -3.35 -0.19
C THR A 9 -16.23 -2.74 0.59
N GLU A 10 -16.15 -2.73 1.92
CA GLU A 10 -17.07 -1.96 2.74
C GLU A 10 -16.81 -0.46 2.53
N SER A 11 -17.60 0.15 1.67
CA SER A 11 -17.75 1.59 1.59
C SER A 11 -18.39 2.09 2.88
N ARG A 12 -17.63 2.77 3.75
CA ARG A 12 -18.20 3.59 4.82
C ARG A 12 -18.22 5.06 4.41
N SER A 13 -19.45 5.55 4.28
CA SER A 13 -19.88 6.89 3.95
C SER A 13 -19.46 7.95 4.98
N GLY A 14 -19.01 9.11 4.50
CA GLY A 14 -19.50 10.41 5.01
C GLY A 14 -18.55 11.32 5.81
N LYS A 15 -17.87 12.25 5.11
CA LYS A 15 -17.95 13.74 5.30
C LYS A 15 -16.82 14.43 4.52
N ASN A 16 -17.16 15.02 3.37
CA ASN A 16 -16.29 15.95 2.67
C ASN A 16 -16.36 17.31 3.37
N ASN A 17 -15.66 17.45 4.49
CA ASN A 17 -15.24 18.77 4.94
C ASN A 17 -14.02 19.12 4.07
N GLY A 18 -14.01 20.27 3.41
CA GLY A 18 -12.96 20.74 2.50
C GLY A 18 -11.57 20.89 3.14
N ALA A 19 -11.03 19.79 3.66
CA ALA A 19 -9.64 19.63 4.01
C ALA A 19 -8.86 19.49 2.69
N PRO A 20 -7.68 20.11 2.58
CA PRO A 20 -6.83 19.95 1.39
C PRO A 20 -6.59 18.46 1.15
N ALA A 21 -6.58 18.05 -0.12
CA ALA A 21 -6.40 16.67 -0.54
C ALA A 21 -5.26 16.00 0.25
N SER A 22 -5.66 15.16 1.21
CA SER A 22 -4.71 14.42 2.04
C SER A 22 -4.26 13.19 1.24
N ILE A 23 -3.01 12.77 1.41
CA ILE A 23 -2.50 11.53 0.81
C ILE A 23 -3.45 10.39 1.19
N VAL A 24 -4.10 9.78 0.20
CA VAL A 24 -5.10 8.72 0.41
C VAL A 24 -4.48 7.31 0.27
N TRP A 25 -3.46 7.18 -0.59
CA TRP A 25 -2.71 5.95 -0.81
C TRP A 25 -1.53 6.23 -1.73
N PHE A 26 -0.42 5.53 -1.58
CA PHE A 26 0.71 5.55 -2.53
C PHE A 26 1.24 4.15 -2.79
N GLU A 27 1.89 3.95 -3.93
CA GLU A 27 2.47 2.66 -4.33
C GLU A 27 3.97 2.82 -4.60
N ILE A 28 4.79 1.94 -4.02
CA ILE A 28 6.24 1.90 -4.22
C ILE A 28 6.61 0.65 -5.03
N PRO A 29 6.86 0.77 -6.34
CA PRO A 29 7.47 -0.31 -7.11
C PRO A 29 8.97 -0.39 -6.78
N ALA A 30 9.44 -1.56 -6.37
CA ALA A 30 10.84 -1.80 -6.05
C ALA A 30 11.40 -3.01 -6.78
N ASP A 31 12.63 -2.90 -7.32
CA ASP A 31 13.33 -4.05 -7.91
C ASP A 31 13.78 -5.05 -6.84
N ASN A 32 14.09 -4.55 -5.64
CA ASN A 32 14.39 -5.36 -4.46
C ASN A 32 13.57 -4.86 -3.28
N VAL A 33 12.45 -5.52 -3.03
CA VAL A 33 11.48 -5.17 -1.99
C VAL A 33 12.07 -5.29 -0.59
N GLU A 34 12.95 -6.26 -0.33
CA GLU A 34 13.58 -6.42 1.00
C GLU A 34 14.51 -5.25 1.34
N ARG A 35 15.28 -4.79 0.34
CA ARG A 35 16.14 -3.61 0.46
C ARG A 35 15.29 -2.36 0.68
N ALA A 36 14.23 -2.18 -0.11
CA ALA A 36 13.31 -1.05 0.01
C ALA A 36 12.61 -1.03 1.38
N ARG A 37 12.11 -2.18 1.85
CA ARG A 37 11.53 -2.37 3.19
C ARG A 37 12.49 -1.92 4.29
N THR A 38 13.73 -2.40 4.24
CA THR A 38 14.74 -2.05 5.23
C THR A 38 15.09 -0.56 5.18
N PHE A 39 15.21 0.01 3.98
CA PHE A 39 15.55 1.41 3.77
C PHE A 39 14.44 2.34 4.28
N TYR A 40 13.21 2.20 3.78
CA TYR A 40 12.08 3.04 4.18
C TYR A 40 11.66 2.82 5.63
N GLY A 41 11.76 1.58 6.13
CA GLY A 41 11.54 1.27 7.53
C GLY A 41 12.53 1.97 8.47
N LYS A 42 13.82 2.06 8.09
CA LYS A 42 14.83 2.79 8.87
C LYS A 42 14.72 4.30 8.70
N LEU A 43 14.45 4.78 7.49
CA LEU A 43 14.42 6.20 7.16
C LEU A 43 13.22 6.92 7.80
N PHE A 44 12.04 6.31 7.72
CA PHE A 44 10.79 6.91 8.17
C PHE A 44 10.17 6.21 9.39
N GLY A 45 10.76 5.12 9.88
CA GLY A 45 10.17 4.32 10.96
C GLY A 45 8.94 3.51 10.52
N TRP A 46 8.71 3.35 9.21
CA TRP A 46 7.54 2.67 8.68
C TRP A 46 7.57 1.17 8.93
N LYS A 47 6.39 0.60 9.22
CA LYS A 47 6.22 -0.85 9.30
C LYS A 47 5.69 -1.35 7.98
N ILE A 48 6.43 -2.26 7.34
CA ILE A 48 6.08 -2.77 6.02
C ILE A 48 5.90 -4.28 6.15
N ASP A 49 4.69 -4.77 5.92
CA ASP A 49 4.35 -6.18 6.13
C ASP A 49 3.64 -6.78 4.92
N LYS A 50 3.90 -8.05 4.64
CA LYS A 50 3.35 -8.73 3.47
C LYS A 50 1.84 -8.88 3.63
N PHE A 51 1.08 -8.52 2.60
CA PHE A 51 -0.37 -8.72 2.60
C PHE A 51 -0.71 -10.18 2.25
N PRO A 52 -1.28 -10.96 3.19
CA PRO A 52 -1.66 -12.34 2.90
C PRO A 52 -2.83 -12.37 1.91
N GLY A 53 -2.77 -13.27 0.93
CA GLY A 53 -3.85 -13.45 -0.05
C GLY A 53 -3.82 -12.51 -1.26
N ALA A 54 -2.79 -11.67 -1.39
CA ALA A 54 -2.57 -10.93 -2.63
C ALA A 54 -2.26 -11.91 -3.79
N ARG A 55 -2.84 -11.65 -4.96
CA ARG A 55 -2.59 -12.44 -6.18
C ARG A 55 -1.14 -12.37 -6.65
N MET A 56 -0.46 -11.27 -6.32
CA MET A 56 0.97 -11.06 -6.56
C MET A 56 1.63 -10.59 -5.26
N PRO A 57 2.95 -10.77 -5.09
CA PRO A 57 3.65 -10.29 -3.89
C PRO A 57 3.39 -8.80 -3.65
N TYR A 58 2.76 -8.51 -2.51
CA TYR A 58 2.34 -7.17 -2.13
C TYR A 58 2.56 -6.94 -0.64
N TRP A 59 2.94 -5.71 -0.29
CA TRP A 59 3.24 -5.31 1.07
C TRP A 59 2.48 -4.04 1.41
N ILE A 60 1.95 -3.98 2.63
CA ILE A 60 1.32 -2.79 3.18
C ILE A 60 2.38 -2.00 3.94
N VAL A 61 2.54 -0.74 3.57
CA VAL A 61 3.37 0.26 4.22
C VAL A 61 2.51 1.02 5.22
N ASN A 62 2.74 0.77 6.51
CA ASN A 62 2.13 1.51 7.60
C ASN A 62 3.03 2.70 7.96
N THR A 63 2.51 3.91 7.75
CA THR A 63 3.25 5.16 7.97
C THR A 63 3.18 5.66 9.42
N GLY A 64 2.47 4.94 10.30
CA GLY A 64 2.28 5.30 11.71
C GLY A 64 1.11 6.27 11.93
N SER A 65 0.29 6.55 10.92
CA SER A 65 -0.91 7.37 11.06
C SER A 65 -2.08 6.60 11.66
N ASP A 66 -2.90 7.30 12.45
CA ASP A 66 -4.18 6.75 12.97
C ASP A 66 -5.22 6.48 11.87
N ASP A 67 -5.00 7.02 10.67
CA ASP A 67 -5.84 6.82 9.50
C ASP A 67 -5.21 5.77 8.56
N PRO A 68 -5.83 4.60 8.38
CA PRO A 68 -5.37 3.57 7.44
C PRO A 68 -5.34 4.06 5.99
N ALA A 69 -6.13 5.08 5.64
CA ALA A 69 -6.13 5.71 4.33
C ALA A 69 -4.92 6.66 4.13
N ARG A 70 -3.90 6.61 4.97
CA ARG A 70 -2.62 7.32 4.75
C ARG A 70 -1.44 6.35 4.69
N ASN A 71 -1.74 5.06 4.61
CA ASN A 71 -0.78 4.00 4.35
C ASN A 71 -0.48 3.91 2.85
N GLY A 72 0.47 3.05 2.51
CA GLY A 72 0.83 2.77 1.13
C GLY A 72 0.99 1.29 0.84
N GLY A 73 1.23 1.00 -0.43
CA GLY A 73 1.58 -0.30 -0.95
C GLY A 73 3.03 -0.33 -1.40
N MET A 74 3.61 -1.52 -1.39
CA MET A 74 4.89 -1.80 -2.02
C MET A 74 4.76 -3.11 -2.79
N MET A 75 5.34 -3.13 -3.99
CA MET A 75 5.28 -4.28 -4.88
C MET A 75 6.58 -4.42 -5.67
N GLU A 76 6.81 -5.61 -6.22
CA GLU A 76 7.89 -5.82 -7.17
C GLU A 76 7.64 -5.01 -8.43
N ARG A 77 8.69 -4.36 -8.95
CA ARG A 77 8.60 -3.64 -10.22
C ARG A 77 8.32 -4.66 -11.35
N GLN A 78 7.22 -4.48 -12.08
CA GLN A 78 6.79 -5.43 -13.11
C GLN A 78 7.18 -5.03 -14.53
N PHE A 79 7.34 -3.73 -14.78
CA PHE A 79 7.77 -3.19 -16.08
C PHE A 79 8.88 -2.17 -15.87
N PRO A 80 9.91 -2.12 -16.75
CA PRO A 80 11.00 -1.15 -16.66
C PRO A 80 10.50 0.31 -16.66
N GLU A 81 9.38 0.58 -17.35
CA GLU A 81 8.72 1.89 -17.39
C GLU A 81 7.98 2.31 -16.11
N HIS A 82 7.90 1.45 -15.08
CA HIS A 82 7.41 1.85 -13.75
C HIS A 82 8.42 2.80 -13.08
N THR A 83 8.28 4.09 -13.41
CA THR A 83 9.06 5.19 -12.84
C THR A 83 8.57 5.47 -11.41
N ILE A 84 9.52 5.73 -10.51
CA ILE A 84 9.28 6.03 -9.08
C ILE A 84 9.12 7.53 -8.85
#